data_AF-A0A1N7MCL2-F1
#
_entry.id   AF-A0A1N7MCL2-F1
#
_cell.length_a   1.000
_cell.length_b   1.000
_cell.length_c   1.000
_cell.angle_alpha   90.00
_cell.angle_beta   90.00
_cell.angle_gamma   90.00
#
_symmetry.space_group_name_H-M   'P 1'
#
loop_
_entity.id
_entity.type
_entity.pdbx_description
1 polymer ?
#
loop_
_entity_poly.entity_id
_entity_poly.type
_entity_poly.pdbx_seq_one_letter_code
_entity_poly.pdbx_strand_id
1 'polypeptide(L)'
;MKTESRFLTSALLNFTRPDIMKTKIVLLSVVYIAFFSCVIKAQDTTINLDLLKAPASPGANLLGFATSDIEKPTDISAFMLSLQSATGSFSKLPSNYAIDLAPYWLLSKRTDFTTAGLAKTDFKNVFKQTLVVSLAIRNPEDSSLSTFRAGNTYGAIGFKFSLVRPAYDKETTRRLNHIWAVQYSINRSRSEALRKWRENDPEYTRLYKQRSYMLDTAKDKLAFTESQAYKTISDSINAVVDQFNNDDFKKYDLKALKDSAASFVLNRQGWSWDVAGGISAAFMDKRFDSSNVHNAGVWTTFGYTDKKGSSLLGIVRYLYNPSQVFAKDNEPNTEEKLSTLDYGVRYIYANEASKFSASMEALYRSVVSGSSIKPSWRLIFNADYAIWKNQKLTFSFGRNFDGVVSKGGNLVAALSFLTGFGNKR
;
A
#
# COMPACT_ATOMS: atom_id res chain seq x y z
N MET A 1 -12.43 -49.47 -79.34
CA MET A 1 -11.02 -49.79 -79.70
C MET A 1 -10.14 -48.93 -78.81
N LYS A 2 -9.27 -49.37 -77.92
CA LYS A 2 -8.59 -50.65 -77.57
C LYS A 2 -8.21 -50.49 -76.07
N THR A 3 -8.63 -51.39 -75.16
CA THR A 3 -7.81 -52.37 -74.36
C THR A 3 -6.71 -51.73 -73.50
N GLU A 4 -6.54 -51.95 -72.19
CA GLU A 4 -6.49 -53.18 -71.36
C GLU A 4 -6.83 -52.87 -69.86
N SER A 5 -7.63 -53.67 -69.12
CA SER A 5 -7.34 -54.88 -68.30
C SER A 5 -6.53 -54.60 -67.00
N ARG A 6 -7.18 -54.48 -65.82
CA ARG A 6 -7.43 -55.49 -64.74
C ARG A 6 -6.18 -56.15 -64.13
N PHE A 7 -5.94 -55.90 -62.83
CA PHE A 7 -5.32 -56.72 -61.75
C PHE A 7 -4.81 -55.68 -60.70
N LEU A 8 -5.27 -55.58 -59.45
CA LEU A 8 -5.25 -56.58 -58.38
C LEU A 8 -6.22 -56.21 -57.26
N THR A 9 -6.82 -57.28 -56.75
CA THR A 9 -7.65 -57.44 -55.55
C THR A 9 -6.87 -57.17 -54.26
N SER A 10 -7.62 -56.94 -53.17
CA SER A 10 -7.22 -57.03 -51.75
C SER A 10 -6.32 -55.94 -51.14
N ALA A 11 -6.95 -54.99 -50.43
CA ALA A 11 -6.46 -54.43 -49.15
C ALA A 11 -7.53 -53.52 -48.49
N LEU A 12 -8.73 -54.07 -48.27
CA LEU A 12 -9.73 -53.48 -47.38
C LEU A 12 -9.97 -54.48 -46.25
N LEU A 13 -9.06 -54.51 -45.28
CA LEU A 13 -9.30 -55.00 -43.92
C LEU A 13 -8.05 -54.79 -43.07
N ASN A 14 -8.28 -54.34 -41.84
CA ASN A 14 -7.33 -54.10 -40.75
C ASN A 14 -6.68 -52.71 -40.71
N PHE A 15 -7.26 -51.81 -39.90
CA PHE A 15 -6.55 -51.16 -38.78
C PHE A 15 -7.52 -50.27 -37.97
N THR A 16 -8.42 -50.89 -37.21
CA THR A 16 -9.08 -50.27 -36.06
C THR A 16 -8.44 -50.81 -34.78
N ARG A 17 -7.29 -50.24 -34.38
CA ARG A 17 -6.72 -50.44 -33.05
C ARG A 17 -6.97 -49.20 -32.17
N PRO A 18 -7.72 -49.31 -31.06
CA PRO A 18 -8.08 -48.19 -30.19
C PRO A 18 -6.91 -47.57 -29.41
N ASP A 19 -5.74 -48.21 -29.40
CA ASP A 19 -4.57 -47.75 -28.64
C ASP A 19 -3.78 -46.63 -29.34
N ILE A 20 -3.99 -46.41 -30.64
CA ILE A 20 -3.29 -45.35 -31.39
C ILE A 20 -4.01 -43.99 -31.27
N MET A 21 -5.32 -43.99 -30.95
CA MET A 21 -6.09 -42.76 -30.72
C MET A 21 -5.75 -42.10 -29.38
N LYS A 22 -5.48 -42.88 -28.33
CA LYS A 22 -5.13 -42.33 -27.00
C LYS A 22 -3.79 -41.60 -27.02
N THR A 23 -2.80 -42.13 -27.74
CA THR A 23 -1.47 -41.50 -27.88
C THR A 23 -1.53 -40.23 -28.72
N LYS A 24 -2.38 -40.17 -29.76
CA LYS A 24 -2.57 -38.95 -30.56
C LYS A 24 -3.36 -37.87 -29.81
N ILE A 25 -4.30 -38.22 -28.95
CA ILE A 25 -5.02 -37.26 -28.09
C ILE A 25 -4.09 -36.71 -27.01
N VAL A 26 -3.22 -37.53 -26.41
CA VAL A 26 -2.21 -37.05 -25.45
C VAL A 26 -1.17 -36.16 -26.13
N LEU A 27 -0.73 -36.50 -27.35
CA LEU A 27 0.20 -35.66 -28.12
C LEU A 27 -0.44 -34.32 -28.53
N LEU A 28 -1.72 -34.30 -28.91
CA LEU A 28 -2.46 -33.05 -29.19
C LEU A 28 -2.63 -32.20 -27.92
N SER A 29 -2.81 -32.84 -26.75
CA SER A 29 -2.92 -32.19 -25.44
C SER A 29 -1.60 -31.53 -25.02
N VAL A 30 -0.47 -32.20 -25.26
CA VAL A 30 0.87 -31.67 -24.96
C VAL A 30 1.25 -30.54 -25.91
N VAL A 31 0.82 -30.59 -27.18
CA VAL A 31 0.99 -29.47 -28.13
C VAL A 31 0.10 -28.27 -27.75
N TYR A 32 -1.11 -28.49 -27.23
CA TYR A 32 -1.97 -27.41 -26.74
C TYR A 32 -1.44 -26.74 -25.46
N ILE A 33 -0.77 -27.51 -24.58
CA ILE A 33 -0.11 -26.99 -23.37
C ILE A 33 1.20 -26.25 -23.73
N ALA A 34 1.91 -26.67 -24.78
CA ALA A 34 3.12 -25.99 -25.27
C ALA A 34 2.81 -24.69 -26.04
N PHE A 35 1.66 -24.59 -26.70
CA PHE A 35 1.23 -23.34 -27.39
C PHE A 35 0.69 -22.27 -26.43
N PHE A 36 0.44 -22.58 -25.17
CA PHE A 36 0.12 -21.58 -24.14
C PHE A 36 1.37 -20.83 -23.60
N SER A 37 2.57 -21.21 -24.03
CA SER A 37 3.84 -20.63 -23.55
C SER A 37 4.44 -19.55 -24.46
N CYS A 38 3.74 -19.12 -25.51
CA CYS A 38 4.27 -18.06 -26.39
C CYS A 38 3.16 -17.16 -26.95
N VAL A 39 2.63 -16.29 -26.08
CA VAL A 39 2.05 -15.01 -26.48
C VAL A 39 2.50 -13.96 -25.47
N ILE A 40 3.78 -13.58 -25.53
CA ILE A 40 4.23 -12.28 -24.99
C ILE A 40 4.08 -11.30 -26.15
N LYS A 41 2.87 -10.74 -26.29
CA LYS A 41 2.73 -9.40 -26.83
C LYS A 41 2.59 -8.47 -25.63
N ALA A 42 3.55 -7.54 -25.53
CA ALA A 42 3.59 -6.47 -24.55
C ALA A 42 2.19 -5.86 -24.38
N GLN A 43 1.64 -5.99 -23.17
CA GLN A 43 0.45 -5.25 -22.78
C GLN A 43 0.89 -3.88 -22.29
N ASP A 44 0.25 -2.87 -22.87
CA ASP A 44 0.18 -1.49 -22.44
C ASP A 44 0.25 -1.34 -20.92
N THR A 45 1.14 -0.47 -20.48
CA THR A 45 1.27 0.06 -19.13
C THR A 45 0.09 0.95 -18.75
N THR A 46 -1.10 0.36 -18.60
CA THR A 46 -2.23 1.03 -17.93
C THR A 46 -2.90 0.06 -16.96
N ILE A 47 -2.18 -0.27 -15.88
CA ILE A 47 -2.82 -0.72 -14.64
C ILE A 47 -3.57 0.50 -14.08
N ASN A 48 -4.83 0.66 -14.49
CA ASN A 48 -5.69 1.71 -13.98
C ASN A 48 -6.07 1.36 -12.52
N LEU A 49 -5.25 1.89 -11.62
CA LEU A 49 -5.24 1.72 -10.18
C LEU A 49 -6.56 2.13 -9.51
N ASP A 50 -6.96 1.32 -8.54
CA ASP A 50 -7.99 1.50 -7.50
C ASP A 50 -8.39 2.96 -7.17
N LEU A 51 -9.39 3.50 -7.90
CA LEU A 51 -9.83 4.91 -7.81
C LEU A 51 -10.80 5.23 -6.65
N LEU A 52 -11.26 4.24 -5.88
CA LEU A 52 -12.20 4.44 -4.75
C LEU A 52 -11.69 4.04 -3.37
N LYS A 53 -10.43 3.66 -3.25
CA LYS A 53 -9.74 3.90 -1.99
C LYS A 53 -9.50 5.41 -1.92
N ALA A 54 -9.93 6.08 -0.85
CA ALA A 54 -9.66 7.51 -0.66
C ALA A 54 -8.18 7.77 -1.02
N PRO A 55 -7.89 8.51 -2.12
CA PRO A 55 -6.56 8.55 -2.68
C PRO A 55 -5.54 8.82 -1.59
N ALA A 56 -4.55 7.92 -1.45
CA ALA A 56 -3.60 8.01 -0.35
C ALA A 56 -2.80 9.33 -0.41
N SER A 57 -2.66 9.87 -1.63
CA SER A 57 -1.83 11.01 -1.97
C SER A 57 -2.57 12.01 -2.87
N PRO A 58 -3.41 12.91 -2.32
CA PRO A 58 -4.28 13.77 -3.11
C PRO A 58 -3.56 14.61 -4.17
N GLY A 59 -2.40 15.20 -3.86
CA GLY A 59 -1.62 16.01 -4.81
C GLY A 59 -1.03 15.17 -5.95
N ALA A 60 -0.50 13.99 -5.65
CA ALA A 60 0.00 13.06 -6.66
C ALA A 60 -1.10 12.53 -7.58
N ASN A 61 -2.30 12.30 -7.03
CA ASN A 61 -3.47 11.88 -7.81
C ASN A 61 -3.95 12.98 -8.77
N LEU A 62 -3.93 14.24 -8.34
CA LEU A 62 -4.27 15.37 -9.20
C LEU A 62 -3.33 15.50 -10.42
N LEU A 63 -2.08 15.05 -10.28
CA LEU A 63 -1.11 15.00 -11.38
C LEU A 63 -1.03 13.64 -12.07
N GLY A 64 -1.84 12.64 -11.69
CA GLY A 64 -1.87 11.32 -12.32
C GLY A 64 -0.62 10.46 -12.08
N PHE A 65 -0.02 10.53 -10.89
CA PHE A 65 1.02 9.57 -10.48
C PHE A 65 0.39 8.23 -10.07
N ALA A 66 1.01 7.12 -10.47
CA ALA A 66 0.63 5.80 -9.97
C ALA A 66 1.00 5.68 -8.49
N THR A 67 0.24 4.92 -7.69
CA THR A 67 0.50 4.82 -6.24
C THR A 67 1.85 4.20 -5.89
N SER A 68 2.45 3.45 -6.83
CA SER A 68 3.80 2.89 -6.73
C SER A 68 4.90 3.93 -6.84
N ASP A 69 4.61 5.05 -7.49
CA ASP A 69 5.58 6.08 -7.85
C ASP A 69 5.61 7.21 -6.81
N ILE A 70 4.87 7.03 -5.71
CA ILE A 70 4.69 8.01 -4.64
C ILE A 70 5.56 7.59 -3.47
N GLU A 71 6.53 8.44 -3.16
CA GLU A 71 7.44 8.26 -2.04
C GLU A 71 6.72 8.53 -0.71
N LYS A 72 6.97 7.66 0.27
CA LYS A 72 6.33 7.74 1.59
C LYS A 72 7.40 7.60 2.67
N PRO A 73 8.29 8.60 2.81
CA PRO A 73 9.38 8.50 3.75
C PRO A 73 8.83 8.38 5.17
N THR A 74 9.40 7.45 5.91
CA THR A 74 9.02 7.15 7.30
C THR A 74 9.79 8.01 8.30
N ASP A 75 10.88 8.63 7.88
CA ASP A 75 11.75 9.48 8.69
C ASP A 75 12.46 10.56 7.85
N ILE A 76 13.13 11.49 8.52
CA ILE A 76 13.80 12.64 7.90
C ILE A 76 14.97 12.19 7.01
N SER A 77 15.71 11.14 7.40
CA SER A 77 16.83 10.65 6.61
C SER A 77 16.36 9.99 5.31
N ALA A 78 15.29 9.19 5.37
CA ALA A 78 14.63 8.60 4.20
C ALA A 78 14.09 9.69 3.26
N PHE A 79 13.50 10.76 3.81
CA PHE A 79 13.07 11.92 3.03
C PHE A 79 14.24 12.59 2.32
N MET A 80 15.32 12.91 3.04
CA MET A 80 16.49 13.58 2.47
C MET A 80 17.18 12.73 1.40
N LEU A 81 17.26 11.41 1.60
CA LEU A 81 17.82 10.48 0.61
C LEU A 81 16.97 10.44 -0.66
N SER A 82 15.65 10.33 -0.51
CA SER A 82 14.70 10.33 -1.63
C SER A 82 14.80 11.64 -2.43
N LEU A 83 14.83 12.79 -1.73
CA LEU A 83 14.98 14.09 -2.36
C LEU A 83 16.35 14.24 -3.04
N GLN A 84 17.44 13.82 -2.40
CA GLN A 84 18.78 13.85 -2.97
C GLN A 84 18.86 13.03 -4.26
N SER A 85 18.24 11.83 -4.26
CA SER A 85 18.16 10.98 -5.45
C SER A 85 17.36 11.65 -6.57
N ALA A 86 16.17 12.17 -6.26
CA ALA A 86 15.27 12.78 -7.23
C ALA A 86 15.82 14.09 -7.85
N THR A 87 16.72 14.76 -7.15
CA THR A 87 17.33 16.05 -7.55
C THR A 87 18.71 15.89 -8.20
N GLY A 88 19.22 14.66 -8.32
CA GLY A 88 20.59 14.41 -8.78
C GLY A 88 21.61 15.08 -7.85
N SER A 89 21.55 14.78 -6.55
CA SER A 89 22.36 15.41 -5.49
C SER A 89 22.13 16.92 -5.35
N PHE A 90 20.87 17.35 -5.37
CA PHE A 90 20.45 18.75 -5.24
C PHE A 90 20.92 19.67 -6.37
N SER A 91 21.40 19.11 -7.49
CA SER A 91 21.85 19.89 -8.64
C SER A 91 20.69 20.43 -9.49
N LYS A 92 19.50 19.83 -9.38
CA LYS A 92 18.30 20.20 -10.15
C LYS A 92 17.04 20.00 -9.31
N LEU A 93 15.94 20.69 -9.67
CA LEU A 93 14.63 20.32 -9.17
C LEU A 93 14.20 18.96 -9.76
N PRO A 94 13.45 18.14 -9.01
CA PRO A 94 13.02 16.84 -9.50
C PRO A 94 12.04 17.00 -10.66
N SER A 95 12.23 16.23 -11.74
CA SER A 95 11.42 16.36 -12.95
C SER A 95 10.04 15.72 -12.79
N ASN A 96 9.98 14.53 -12.18
CA ASN A 96 8.76 13.79 -11.90
C ASN A 96 8.88 13.18 -10.50
N TYR A 97 8.20 13.78 -9.52
CA TYR A 97 8.34 13.38 -8.12
C TYR A 97 7.06 13.64 -7.35
N ALA A 98 6.64 12.65 -6.57
CA ALA A 98 5.47 12.71 -5.72
C ALA A 98 5.81 12.16 -4.33
N ILE A 99 5.36 12.84 -3.30
CA ILE A 99 5.66 12.50 -1.92
C ILE A 99 4.45 12.70 -1.01
N ASP A 100 4.25 11.76 -0.09
CA ASP A 100 3.36 11.89 1.06
C ASP A 100 4.15 12.05 2.35
N LEU A 101 3.93 13.17 3.02
CA LEU A 101 4.48 13.47 4.33
C LEU A 101 3.39 13.26 5.37
N ALA A 102 3.70 12.54 6.44
CA ALA A 102 2.82 12.41 7.59
C ALA A 102 3.44 13.16 8.79
N PRO A 103 3.14 14.47 8.98
CA PRO A 103 3.93 15.33 9.85
C PRO A 103 4.01 14.86 11.30
N TYR A 104 2.93 14.27 11.83
CA TYR A 104 2.93 13.75 13.19
C TYR A 104 3.94 12.63 13.40
N TRP A 105 4.16 11.78 12.40
CA TRP A 105 5.13 10.68 12.48
C TRP A 105 6.55 11.15 12.20
N LEU A 106 6.72 12.12 11.31
CA LEU A 106 8.03 12.64 10.91
C LEU A 106 8.65 13.61 11.94
N LEU A 107 7.84 14.47 12.57
CA LEU A 107 8.33 15.62 13.34
C LEU A 107 8.19 15.46 14.87
N SER A 108 7.37 14.51 15.33
CA SER A 108 7.09 14.40 16.76
C SER A 108 8.18 13.62 17.49
N LYS A 109 8.83 14.27 18.45
CA LYS A 109 9.81 13.66 19.37
C LYS A 109 9.18 12.74 20.44
N ARG A 110 7.86 12.80 20.59
CA ARG A 110 7.08 12.05 21.60
C ARG A 110 5.79 11.51 20.96
N THR A 111 5.96 10.57 20.05
CA THR A 111 4.86 9.79 19.47
C THR A 111 4.55 8.59 20.36
N ASP A 112 3.27 8.40 20.66
CA ASP A 112 2.81 7.20 21.32
C ASP A 112 2.58 6.11 20.28
N PHE A 113 3.62 5.33 19.99
CA PHE A 113 3.56 4.17 19.09
C PHE A 113 2.96 2.92 19.76
N THR A 114 2.50 3.04 21.01
CA THR A 114 1.90 1.89 21.69
C THR A 114 0.57 1.51 21.05
N THR A 115 0.17 0.27 21.28
CA THR A 115 -1.14 -0.24 20.87
C THR A 115 -2.27 0.60 21.45
N ALA A 116 -2.11 1.12 22.67
CA ALA A 116 -3.05 2.03 23.32
C ALA A 116 -3.10 3.41 22.64
N GLY A 117 -1.95 3.98 22.28
CA GLY A 117 -1.86 5.24 21.52
C GLY A 117 -2.54 5.16 20.16
N LEU A 118 -2.32 4.06 19.44
CA LEU A 118 -2.92 3.79 18.13
C LEU A 118 -4.41 3.40 18.21
N ALA A 119 -4.88 2.92 19.36
CA ALA A 119 -6.28 2.58 19.59
C ALA A 119 -7.18 3.81 19.74
N LYS A 120 -6.61 4.98 20.04
CA LYS A 120 -7.38 6.21 20.30
C LYS A 120 -8.26 6.60 19.11
N THR A 121 -9.52 6.89 19.42
CA THR A 121 -10.56 7.26 18.44
C THR A 121 -11.00 8.72 18.58
N ASP A 122 -10.46 9.47 19.54
CA ASP A 122 -10.77 10.89 19.67
C ASP A 122 -10.20 11.69 18.49
N PHE A 123 -10.95 12.69 18.04
CA PHE A 123 -10.61 13.46 16.84
C PHE A 123 -9.19 14.06 16.89
N LYS A 124 -8.74 14.56 18.04
CA LYS A 124 -7.41 15.18 18.16
C LYS A 124 -6.29 14.18 17.88
N ASN A 125 -6.38 12.97 18.42
CA ASN A 125 -5.40 11.92 18.13
C ASN A 125 -5.58 11.37 16.71
N VAL A 126 -6.81 11.14 16.26
CA VAL A 126 -7.09 10.65 14.91
C VAL A 126 -6.56 11.61 13.85
N PHE A 127 -6.89 12.90 13.92
CA PHE A 127 -6.43 13.92 12.99
C PHE A 127 -4.91 13.94 12.90
N LYS A 128 -4.21 14.04 14.04
CA LYS A 128 -2.74 14.04 14.07
C LYS A 128 -2.16 12.77 13.45
N GLN A 129 -2.68 11.61 13.81
CA GLN A 129 -2.17 10.33 13.35
C GLN A 129 -2.51 10.00 11.88
N THR A 130 -3.49 10.69 11.27
CA THR A 130 -3.95 10.43 9.91
C THR A 130 -3.62 11.55 8.93
N LEU A 131 -3.21 12.73 9.42
CA LEU A 131 -2.86 13.85 8.57
C LEU A 131 -1.68 13.48 7.68
N VAL A 132 -1.95 13.49 6.38
CA VAL A 132 -0.97 13.37 5.31
C VAL A 132 -1.03 14.64 4.47
N VAL A 133 0.14 15.19 4.18
CA VAL A 133 0.34 16.28 3.22
C VAL A 133 1.02 15.68 2.00
N SER A 134 0.42 15.85 0.84
CA SER A 134 0.89 15.32 -0.43
C SER A 134 1.45 16.46 -1.28
N LEU A 135 2.64 16.26 -1.83
CA LEU A 135 3.27 17.20 -2.76
C LEU A 135 3.64 16.43 -4.03
N ALA A 136 3.43 17.05 -5.20
CA ALA A 136 3.83 16.43 -6.45
C ALA A 136 4.29 17.48 -7.47
N ILE A 137 5.27 17.11 -8.30
CA ILE A 137 5.78 17.89 -9.41
C ILE A 137 5.90 16.97 -10.62
N ARG A 138 5.39 17.41 -11.78
CA ARG A 138 5.45 16.69 -13.04
C ARG A 138 5.91 17.60 -14.17
N ASN A 139 6.93 17.15 -14.89
CA ASN A 139 7.44 17.75 -16.12
C ASN A 139 7.25 16.73 -17.24
N PRO A 140 6.19 16.87 -18.05
CA PRO A 140 5.94 15.95 -19.16
C PRO A 140 7.04 16.13 -20.22
N GLU A 141 7.69 15.03 -20.61
CA GLU A 141 8.72 15.05 -21.66
C GLU A 141 8.10 14.84 -23.05
N ASP A 142 6.96 14.16 -23.13
CA ASP A 142 6.19 13.91 -24.35
C ASP A 142 4.71 14.27 -24.19
N SER A 143 4.10 14.76 -25.28
CA SER A 143 2.67 15.13 -25.39
C SER A 143 1.72 13.93 -25.48
N SER A 144 2.22 12.70 -25.24
CA SER A 144 1.46 11.45 -25.44
C SER A 144 0.30 11.28 -24.45
N LEU A 145 0.37 11.96 -23.30
CA LEU A 145 -0.77 12.13 -22.39
C LEU A 145 -1.52 13.40 -22.80
N SER A 146 -2.68 13.26 -23.44
CA SER A 146 -3.55 14.37 -23.90
C SER A 146 -3.91 15.39 -22.81
N THR A 147 -3.71 15.01 -21.55
CA THR A 147 -3.94 15.75 -20.31
C THR A 147 -2.84 16.79 -19.98
N PHE A 148 -1.60 16.59 -20.43
CA PHE A 148 -0.45 17.43 -20.01
C PHE A 148 0.34 17.97 -21.20
N ARG A 149 0.76 19.24 -21.14
CA ARG A 149 1.54 19.90 -22.20
C ARG A 149 3.03 19.84 -21.86
N ALA A 150 3.85 19.33 -22.78
CA ALA A 150 5.31 19.17 -22.59
C ALA A 150 6.08 20.49 -22.31
N GLY A 151 5.51 21.63 -22.74
CA GLY A 151 6.05 22.95 -22.43
C GLY A 151 5.83 23.42 -20.99
N ASN A 152 4.98 22.74 -20.22
CA ASN A 152 4.54 23.19 -18.90
C ASN A 152 5.15 22.35 -17.77
N THR A 153 5.32 22.97 -16.61
CA THR A 153 5.57 22.28 -15.34
C THR A 153 4.29 22.24 -14.54
N TYR A 154 3.98 21.11 -13.90
CA TYR A 154 2.81 20.98 -13.05
C TYR A 154 3.23 20.75 -11.62
N GLY A 155 2.63 21.49 -10.69
CA GLY A 155 2.85 21.35 -9.26
C GLY A 155 1.51 21.12 -8.55
N ALA A 156 1.48 20.26 -7.55
CA ALA A 156 0.29 19.99 -6.77
C ALA A 156 0.59 19.86 -5.28
N ILE A 157 -0.36 20.34 -4.49
CA ILE A 157 -0.40 20.16 -3.04
C ILE A 157 -1.73 19.54 -2.65
N GLY A 158 -1.72 18.70 -1.63
CA GLY A 158 -2.93 18.06 -1.14
C GLY A 158 -2.83 17.67 0.31
N PHE A 159 -3.97 17.33 0.89
CA PHE A 159 -4.08 16.87 2.27
C PHE A 159 -5.09 15.75 2.39
N LYS A 160 -4.87 14.86 3.37
CA LYS A 160 -5.81 13.81 3.77
C LYS A 160 -5.78 13.66 5.29
N PHE A 161 -6.93 13.47 5.91
CA PHE A 161 -7.05 13.08 7.31
C PHE A 161 -8.36 12.33 7.55
N SER A 162 -8.47 11.67 8.70
CA SER A 162 -9.71 11.05 9.15
C SER A 162 -10.39 11.92 10.20
N LEU A 163 -11.70 12.10 10.06
CA LEU A 163 -12.58 12.64 11.10
C LEU A 163 -12.95 11.56 12.12
N VAL A 164 -13.20 10.34 11.63
CA VAL A 164 -13.58 9.19 12.45
C VAL A 164 -12.73 7.99 12.04
N ARG A 165 -12.13 7.33 13.03
CA ARG A 165 -11.38 6.09 12.83
C ARG A 165 -12.07 4.96 13.60
N PRO A 166 -12.34 3.80 12.97
CA PRO A 166 -12.96 2.69 13.67
C PRO A 166 -12.06 2.12 14.75
N ALA A 167 -12.67 1.59 15.81
CA ALA A 167 -11.97 0.92 16.89
C ALA A 167 -11.41 -0.44 16.41
N TYR A 168 -10.46 -1.00 17.16
CA TYR A 168 -10.05 -2.38 16.94
C TYR A 168 -11.22 -3.33 17.11
N ASP A 169 -11.25 -4.37 16.29
CA ASP A 169 -12.24 -5.43 16.48
C ASP A 169 -11.90 -6.27 17.73
N LYS A 170 -12.86 -7.08 18.17
CA LYS A 170 -12.71 -7.87 19.41
C LYS A 170 -11.53 -8.85 19.33
N GLU A 171 -11.27 -9.40 18.15
CA GLU A 171 -10.20 -10.38 17.97
C GLU A 171 -8.83 -9.72 18.03
N THR A 172 -8.65 -8.56 17.39
CA THR A 172 -7.44 -7.73 17.48
C THR A 172 -7.18 -7.35 18.94
N THR A 173 -8.19 -6.85 19.66
CA THR A 173 -8.02 -6.52 21.09
C THR A 173 -7.64 -7.75 21.92
N ARG A 174 -8.28 -8.90 21.69
CA ARG A 174 -7.95 -10.16 22.39
C ARG A 174 -6.51 -10.60 22.14
N ARG A 175 -6.06 -10.56 20.89
CA ARG A 175 -4.69 -10.92 20.50
C ARG A 175 -3.66 -9.95 21.07
N LEU A 176 -3.93 -8.64 21.02
CA LEU A 176 -3.06 -7.63 21.63
C LEU A 176 -2.94 -7.82 23.14
N ASN A 177 -4.06 -8.11 23.83
CA ASN A 177 -4.04 -8.40 25.27
C ASN A 177 -3.27 -9.69 25.58
N HIS A 178 -3.38 -10.72 24.73
CA HIS A 178 -2.61 -11.95 24.88
C HIS A 178 -1.10 -11.71 24.71
N ILE A 179 -0.70 -11.01 23.65
CA ILE A 179 0.70 -10.60 23.42
C ILE A 179 1.23 -9.81 24.61
N TRP A 180 0.45 -8.83 25.10
CA TRP A 180 0.80 -8.03 26.26
C TRP A 180 0.97 -8.89 27.52
N ALA A 181 0.05 -9.82 27.78
CA ALA A 181 0.12 -10.70 28.95
C ALA A 181 1.35 -11.61 28.93
N VAL A 182 1.67 -12.19 27.77
CA VAL A 182 2.87 -13.03 27.58
C VAL A 182 4.15 -12.20 27.73
N GLN A 183 4.18 -11.00 27.14
CA GLN A 183 5.32 -10.10 27.27
C GLN A 183 5.51 -9.65 28.73
N TYR A 184 4.42 -9.35 29.42
CA TYR A 184 4.44 -8.98 30.83
C TYR A 184 4.96 -10.12 31.71
N SER A 185 4.51 -11.36 31.51
CA SER A 185 4.99 -12.51 32.28
C SER A 185 6.49 -12.76 32.04
N ILE A 186 6.95 -12.71 30.79
CA ILE A 186 8.38 -12.87 30.47
C ILE A 186 9.20 -11.77 31.13
N ASN A 187 8.78 -10.52 31.01
CA ASN A 187 9.49 -9.39 31.60
C ASN A 187 9.55 -9.50 33.14
N ARG A 188 8.46 -9.94 33.77
CA ARG A 188 8.42 -10.16 35.22
C ARG A 188 9.37 -11.28 35.65
N SER A 189 9.31 -12.44 35.02
CA SER A 189 10.20 -13.57 35.32
C SER A 189 11.67 -13.18 35.10
N ARG A 190 11.98 -12.48 34.01
CA ARG A 190 13.32 -11.95 33.74
C ARG A 190 13.78 -10.96 34.80
N SER A 191 12.92 -10.04 35.23
CA SER A 191 13.25 -9.07 36.27
C SER A 191 13.56 -9.76 37.60
N GLU A 192 12.78 -10.79 37.96
CA GLU A 192 13.00 -11.59 39.16
C GLU A 192 14.29 -12.43 39.06
N ALA A 193 14.56 -13.04 37.90
CA ALA A 193 15.79 -13.79 37.65
C ALA A 193 17.03 -12.90 37.71
N LEU A 194 16.99 -11.73 37.06
CA LEU A 194 18.06 -10.74 37.10
C LEU A 194 18.31 -10.24 38.53
N ARG A 195 17.25 -10.02 39.32
CA ARG A 195 17.38 -9.65 40.74
C ARG A 195 18.11 -10.74 41.53
N LYS A 196 17.65 -11.99 41.43
CA LYS A 196 18.29 -13.13 42.13
C LYS A 196 19.73 -13.35 41.68
N TRP A 197 20.02 -13.22 40.39
CA TRP A 197 21.38 -13.35 39.88
C TRP A 197 22.28 -12.23 40.43
N ARG A 198 21.84 -10.96 40.41
CA ARG A 198 22.62 -9.85 40.99
C ARG A 198 22.94 -10.02 42.47
N GLU A 199 22.05 -10.67 43.23
CA GLU A 199 22.24 -10.95 44.65
C GLU A 199 23.25 -12.10 44.90
N ASN A 200 23.43 -13.01 43.94
CA ASN A 200 24.22 -14.23 44.11
C ASN A 200 25.51 -14.28 43.27
N ASP A 201 25.65 -13.45 42.24
CA ASP A 201 26.81 -13.44 41.36
C ASP A 201 28.00 -12.72 42.03
N PRO A 202 29.11 -13.45 42.32
CA PRO A 202 30.23 -12.88 43.06
C PRO A 202 30.95 -11.78 42.27
N GLU A 203 31.04 -11.92 40.94
CA GLU A 203 31.75 -10.97 40.09
C GLU A 203 30.97 -9.66 39.96
N TYR A 204 29.66 -9.73 39.69
CA TYR A 204 28.76 -8.59 39.70
C TYR A 204 28.82 -7.87 41.05
N THR A 205 28.71 -8.61 42.16
CA THR A 205 28.74 -8.04 43.51
C THR A 205 30.06 -7.32 43.79
N ARG A 206 31.19 -7.93 43.38
CA ARG A 206 32.53 -7.34 43.53
C ARG A 206 32.64 -6.03 42.75
N LEU A 207 32.28 -6.05 41.46
CA LEU A 207 32.35 -4.87 40.57
C LEU A 207 31.41 -3.76 41.06
N TYR A 208 30.20 -4.10 41.49
CA TYR A 208 29.23 -3.14 42.00
C TYR A 208 29.73 -2.47 43.30
N LYS A 209 30.25 -3.26 44.26
CA LYS A 209 30.84 -2.73 45.50
C LYS A 209 32.04 -1.84 45.21
N GLN A 210 32.93 -2.27 44.30
CA GLN A 210 34.08 -1.46 43.89
C GLN A 210 33.63 -0.14 43.27
N ARG A 211 32.64 -0.14 42.37
CA ARG A 211 32.10 1.09 41.78
C ARG A 211 31.47 2.00 42.84
N SER A 212 30.69 1.45 43.78
CA SER A 212 30.08 2.21 44.87
C SER A 212 31.14 2.86 45.75
N TYR A 213 32.16 2.10 46.17
CA TYR A 213 33.26 2.62 46.98
C TYR A 213 34.00 3.77 46.28
N MET A 214 34.28 3.64 44.98
CA MET A 214 34.94 4.70 44.21
C MET A 214 34.07 5.97 44.14
N LEU A 215 32.74 5.82 44.01
CA LEU A 215 31.81 6.94 43.97
C LEU A 215 31.65 7.62 45.34
N ASP A 216 31.67 6.84 46.42
CA ASP A 216 31.54 7.34 47.80
C ASP A 216 32.79 8.06 48.28
N THR A 217 33.97 7.67 47.77
CA THR A 217 35.26 8.30 48.10
C THR A 217 35.63 9.46 47.17
N ALA A 218 34.90 9.65 46.07
CA ALA A 218 35.13 10.76 45.14
C ALA A 218 34.72 12.11 45.76
N LYS A 219 35.66 13.07 45.77
CA LYS A 219 35.40 14.46 46.21
C LYS A 219 34.36 15.17 45.35
N ASP A 220 34.41 14.93 44.04
CA ASP A 220 33.43 15.40 43.07
C ASP A 220 32.85 14.19 42.35
N LYS A 221 31.61 13.84 42.72
CA LYS A 221 30.92 12.67 42.17
C LYS A 221 30.59 12.86 40.69
N LEU A 222 30.29 14.07 40.24
CA LEU A 222 29.90 14.34 38.86
C LEU A 222 31.12 14.19 37.93
N ALA A 223 32.23 14.84 38.27
CA ALA A 223 33.49 14.68 37.52
C ALA A 223 34.00 13.23 37.53
N PHE A 224 33.80 12.50 38.64
CA PHE A 224 34.20 11.10 38.73
C PHE A 224 33.36 10.18 37.83
N THR A 225 32.05 10.42 37.65
CA THR A 225 31.22 9.63 36.74
C THR A 225 31.64 9.75 35.27
N GLU A 226 32.34 10.81 34.90
CA GLU A 226 32.90 11.00 33.55
C GLU A 226 34.29 10.38 33.38
N SER A 227 34.94 9.98 34.48
CA SER A 227 36.30 9.44 34.49
C SER A 227 36.41 8.10 33.77
N GLN A 228 37.60 7.83 33.21
CA GLN A 228 37.88 6.56 32.53
C GLN A 228 37.76 5.37 33.50
N ALA A 229 38.16 5.53 34.76
CA ALA A 229 38.08 4.47 35.76
C ALA A 229 36.61 4.07 36.06
N TYR A 230 35.70 5.04 36.16
CA TYR A 230 34.27 4.78 36.32
C TYR A 230 33.66 4.11 35.09
N LYS A 231 34.03 4.58 33.88
CA LYS A 231 33.57 3.99 32.62
C LYS A 231 34.01 2.53 32.49
N THR A 232 35.30 2.23 32.70
CA THR A 232 35.83 0.86 32.64
C THR A 232 35.09 -0.09 33.59
N ILE A 233 34.80 0.32 34.83
CA ILE A 233 34.07 -0.55 35.76
C ILE A 233 32.59 -0.69 35.39
N SER A 234 31.97 0.38 34.87
CA SER A 234 30.60 0.32 34.37
C SER A 234 30.49 -0.59 33.14
N ASP A 235 31.46 -0.54 32.23
CA ASP A 235 31.54 -1.41 31.06
C ASP A 235 31.73 -2.87 31.48
N SER A 236 32.55 -3.12 32.50
CA SER A 236 32.72 -4.46 33.08
C SER A 236 31.41 -4.99 33.69
N ILE A 237 30.68 -4.14 34.42
CA ILE A 237 29.36 -4.49 34.95
C ILE A 237 28.38 -4.80 33.82
N ASN A 238 28.38 -3.98 32.77
CA ASN A 238 27.51 -4.18 31.60
C ASN A 238 27.84 -5.49 30.89
N ALA A 239 29.12 -5.82 30.70
CA ALA A 239 29.54 -7.09 30.09
C ALA A 239 29.05 -8.31 30.87
N VAL A 240 29.14 -8.27 32.20
CA VAL A 240 28.66 -9.35 33.09
C VAL A 240 27.13 -9.46 33.06
N VAL A 241 26.41 -8.33 33.00
CA VAL A 241 24.94 -8.30 32.81
C VAL A 241 24.54 -8.82 31.42
N ASP A 242 25.31 -8.50 30.39
CA ASP A 242 25.05 -8.94 29.01
C ASP A 242 25.27 -10.44 28.86
N GLN A 243 26.27 -11.00 29.54
CA GLN A 243 26.46 -12.45 29.62
C GLN A 243 25.25 -13.14 30.28
N PHE A 244 24.78 -12.64 31.43
CA PHE A 244 23.55 -13.13 32.05
C PHE A 244 22.34 -13.04 31.11
N ASN A 245 22.18 -11.89 30.45
CA ASN A 245 21.09 -11.70 29.49
C ASN A 245 21.16 -12.73 28.37
N ASN A 246 22.33 -13.00 27.78
CA ASN A 246 22.45 -13.97 26.70
C ASN A 246 22.14 -15.41 27.13
N ASP A 247 22.48 -15.79 28.36
CA ASP A 247 22.25 -17.15 28.86
C ASP A 247 20.83 -17.36 29.40
N ASP A 248 20.24 -16.36 30.06
CA ASP A 248 18.88 -16.44 30.58
C ASP A 248 17.83 -16.20 29.49
N PHE A 249 18.10 -15.35 28.51
CA PHE A 249 17.18 -15.07 27.40
C PHE A 249 16.93 -16.31 26.54
N LYS A 250 17.88 -17.24 26.46
CA LYS A 250 17.71 -18.55 25.81
C LYS A 250 16.72 -19.47 26.54
N LYS A 251 16.44 -19.23 27.82
CA LYS A 251 15.52 -20.06 28.62
C LYS A 251 14.06 -19.71 28.43
N TYR A 252 13.75 -18.49 27.97
CA TYR A 252 12.38 -18.11 27.70
C TYR A 252 11.99 -18.58 26.31
N ASP A 253 10.97 -19.44 26.24
CA ASP A 253 10.41 -19.86 24.97
C ASP A 253 9.64 -18.69 24.32
N LEU A 254 10.35 -17.91 23.50
CA LEU A 254 9.78 -16.83 22.71
C LEU A 254 8.96 -17.34 21.53
N LYS A 255 8.88 -18.66 21.30
CA LYS A 255 8.14 -19.23 20.17
C LYS A 255 6.68 -18.84 20.22
N ALA A 256 6.02 -18.94 21.39
CA ALA A 256 4.62 -18.54 21.54
C ALA A 256 4.38 -17.05 21.21
N LEU A 257 5.31 -16.17 21.60
CA LEU A 257 5.24 -14.74 21.29
C LEU A 257 5.49 -14.48 19.80
N LYS A 258 6.51 -15.13 19.21
CA LYS A 258 6.85 -15.03 17.79
C LYS A 258 5.72 -15.54 16.90
N ASP A 259 5.13 -16.68 17.24
CA ASP A 259 4.01 -17.27 16.50
C ASP A 259 2.75 -16.38 16.58
N SER A 260 2.48 -15.82 17.77
CA SER A 260 1.38 -14.87 17.96
C SER A 260 1.61 -13.56 17.20
N ALA A 261 2.83 -13.04 17.16
CA ALA A 261 3.18 -11.83 16.43
C ALA A 261 3.19 -12.04 14.92
N ALA A 262 3.69 -13.18 14.43
CA ALA A 262 3.77 -13.50 12.99
C ALA A 262 2.40 -13.70 12.34
N SER A 263 1.40 -14.13 13.12
CA SER A 263 0.01 -14.32 12.67
C SER A 263 -0.91 -13.16 13.02
N PHE A 264 -0.37 -12.09 13.62
CA PHE A 264 -1.15 -10.94 14.03
C PHE A 264 -1.52 -10.08 12.81
N VAL A 265 -2.83 -9.94 12.59
CA VAL A 265 -3.38 -8.99 11.64
C VAL A 265 -4.23 -8.01 12.41
N LEU A 266 -4.04 -6.73 12.14
CA LEU A 266 -4.74 -5.64 12.81
C LEU A 266 -6.01 -5.31 12.05
N ASN A 267 -7.15 -5.58 12.68
CA ASN A 267 -8.46 -5.29 12.12
C ASN A 267 -9.20 -4.21 12.90
N ARG A 268 -9.92 -3.36 12.16
CA ARG A 268 -10.75 -2.30 12.70
C ARG A 268 -12.18 -2.48 12.22
N GLN A 269 -13.11 -2.29 13.14
CA GLN A 269 -14.54 -2.48 12.91
C GLN A 269 -15.30 -1.20 13.24
N GLY A 270 -16.32 -0.90 12.44
CA GLY A 270 -17.23 0.22 12.66
C GLY A 270 -17.08 1.32 11.64
N TRP A 271 -17.52 2.52 12.01
CA TRP A 271 -17.57 3.68 11.14
C TRP A 271 -16.18 4.28 10.89
N SER A 272 -15.95 4.69 9.65
CA SER A 272 -14.81 5.48 9.19
C SER A 272 -15.30 6.72 8.45
N TRP A 273 -14.61 7.83 8.64
CA TRP A 273 -14.88 9.05 7.88
C TRP A 273 -13.57 9.75 7.55
N ASP A 274 -13.25 9.80 6.26
CA ASP A 274 -12.06 10.45 5.72
C ASP A 274 -12.42 11.70 4.93
N VAL A 275 -11.52 12.68 4.98
CA VAL A 275 -11.56 13.91 4.16
C VAL A 275 -10.23 14.05 3.48
N ALA A 276 -10.26 14.37 2.19
CA ALA A 276 -9.06 14.73 1.47
C ALA A 276 -9.35 15.76 0.39
N GLY A 277 -8.32 16.45 -0.05
CA GLY A 277 -8.42 17.42 -1.12
C GLY A 277 -7.06 17.90 -1.59
N GLY A 278 -7.06 18.70 -2.63
CA GLY A 278 -5.85 19.27 -3.17
C GLY A 278 -6.13 20.24 -4.31
N ILE A 279 -5.05 20.87 -4.76
CA ILE A 279 -5.02 21.78 -5.88
C ILE A 279 -3.73 21.56 -6.67
N SER A 280 -3.81 21.68 -7.99
CA SER A 280 -2.67 21.70 -8.88
C SER A 280 -2.66 22.96 -9.74
N ALA A 281 -1.45 23.39 -10.08
CA ALA A 281 -1.17 24.50 -10.97
C ALA A 281 -0.31 24.04 -12.14
N ALA A 282 -0.56 24.62 -13.31
CA ALA A 282 0.28 24.51 -14.49
C ALA A 282 1.07 25.81 -14.67
N PHE A 283 2.39 25.70 -14.67
CA PHE A 283 3.35 26.77 -14.95
C PHE A 283 3.71 26.73 -16.43
N MET A 284 3.19 27.70 -17.17
CA MET A 284 3.32 27.78 -18.63
C MET A 284 4.76 28.10 -19.00
N ASP A 285 5.28 27.43 -20.03
CA ASP A 285 6.67 27.57 -20.50
C ASP A 285 7.71 27.44 -19.38
N LYS A 286 7.38 26.66 -18.33
CA LYS A 286 8.20 26.43 -17.12
C LYS A 286 8.53 27.72 -16.35
N ARG A 287 7.66 28.73 -16.41
CA ARG A 287 7.80 30.00 -15.71
C ARG A 287 6.89 30.10 -14.48
N PHE A 288 7.44 30.53 -13.35
CA PHE A 288 6.68 30.71 -12.11
C PHE A 288 5.68 31.87 -12.16
N ASP A 289 5.95 32.90 -12.97
CA ASP A 289 5.10 34.08 -13.12
C ASP A 289 3.95 33.90 -14.11
N SER A 290 3.89 32.75 -14.79
CA SER A 290 2.82 32.38 -15.72
C SER A 290 2.19 31.07 -15.26
N SER A 291 1.19 31.15 -14.39
CA SER A 291 0.54 29.96 -13.83
C SER A 291 -0.98 30.03 -13.89
N ASN A 292 -1.60 28.87 -14.10
CA ASN A 292 -3.05 28.69 -14.05
C ASN A 292 -3.39 27.48 -13.18
N VAL A 293 -4.55 27.51 -12.52
CA VAL A 293 -5.08 26.33 -11.84
C VAL A 293 -5.36 25.26 -12.88
N HIS A 294 -4.71 24.11 -12.74
CA HIS A 294 -4.89 22.99 -13.66
C HIS A 294 -6.11 22.16 -13.27
N ASN A 295 -6.17 21.73 -12.01
CA ASN A 295 -7.34 21.12 -11.39
C ASN A 295 -7.33 21.31 -9.87
N ALA A 296 -8.48 21.15 -9.23
CA ALA A 296 -8.62 21.12 -7.78
C ALA A 296 -9.74 20.15 -7.39
N GLY A 297 -9.70 19.67 -6.15
CA GLY A 297 -10.77 18.80 -5.69
C GLY A 297 -10.79 18.66 -4.18
N VAL A 298 -11.99 18.38 -3.67
CA VAL A 298 -12.20 17.95 -2.29
C VAL A 298 -13.17 16.79 -2.29
N TRP A 299 -12.90 15.79 -1.47
CA TRP A 299 -13.77 14.65 -1.34
C TRP A 299 -13.77 14.12 0.08
N THR A 300 -14.85 13.44 0.37
CA THR A 300 -15.04 12.77 1.63
C THR A 300 -15.52 11.35 1.40
N THR A 301 -15.04 10.44 2.25
CA THR A 301 -15.37 9.02 2.19
C THR A 301 -15.90 8.59 3.54
N PHE A 302 -17.13 8.11 3.58
CA PHE A 302 -17.73 7.49 4.75
C PHE A 302 -17.73 5.98 4.55
N GLY A 303 -17.62 5.23 5.63
CA GLY A 303 -17.59 3.78 5.53
C GLY A 303 -17.99 3.08 6.81
N TYR A 304 -18.39 1.83 6.68
CA TYR A 304 -18.65 0.92 7.79
C TYR A 304 -18.06 -0.45 7.46
N THR A 305 -17.17 -0.95 8.31
CA THR A 305 -16.61 -2.31 8.23
C THR A 305 -17.23 -3.19 9.29
N ASP A 306 -17.73 -4.36 8.90
CA ASP A 306 -18.31 -5.35 9.79
C ASP A 306 -17.27 -6.40 10.27
N LYS A 307 -17.72 -7.36 11.09
CA LYS A 307 -16.85 -8.42 11.63
C LYS A 307 -16.54 -9.55 10.65
N LYS A 308 -17.28 -9.63 9.54
CA LYS A 308 -17.21 -10.73 8.57
C LYS A 308 -16.31 -10.39 7.38
N GLY A 309 -15.63 -9.24 7.43
CA GLY A 309 -14.77 -8.75 6.35
C GLY A 309 -15.54 -8.00 5.27
N SER A 310 -16.80 -7.62 5.53
CA SER A 310 -17.57 -6.78 4.63
C SER A 310 -17.39 -5.31 4.99
N SER A 311 -17.12 -4.47 3.99
CA SER A 311 -17.05 -3.01 4.12
C SER A 311 -17.98 -2.36 3.12
N LEU A 312 -18.83 -1.45 3.60
CA LEU A 312 -19.59 -0.53 2.75
C LEU A 312 -18.93 0.84 2.82
N LEU A 313 -18.56 1.39 1.69
CA LEU A 313 -17.98 2.72 1.54
C LEU A 313 -18.90 3.58 0.68
N GLY A 314 -18.96 4.87 0.99
CA GLY A 314 -19.55 5.87 0.11
C GLY A 314 -18.63 7.07 -0.02
N ILE A 315 -18.70 7.73 -1.17
CA ILE A 315 -17.86 8.87 -1.51
C ILE A 315 -18.73 10.01 -2.02
N VAL A 316 -18.34 11.23 -1.67
CA VAL A 316 -18.79 12.46 -2.31
C VAL A 316 -17.55 13.27 -2.66
N ARG A 317 -17.45 13.72 -3.91
CA ARG A 317 -16.27 14.39 -4.44
C ARG A 317 -16.67 15.55 -5.33
N TYR A 318 -16.17 16.73 -5.02
CA TYR A 318 -16.24 17.89 -5.89
C TYR A 318 -14.88 18.05 -6.60
N LEU A 319 -14.91 18.19 -7.92
CA LEU A 319 -13.73 18.45 -8.73
C LEU A 319 -13.94 19.72 -9.56
N TYR A 320 -12.92 20.56 -9.61
CA TYR A 320 -12.83 21.74 -10.45
C TYR A 320 -11.73 21.51 -11.49
N ASN A 321 -12.11 21.44 -12.76
CA ASN A 321 -11.26 21.03 -13.87
C ASN A 321 -11.40 22.02 -15.04
N PRO A 322 -10.85 23.24 -14.93
CA PRO A 322 -11.09 24.30 -15.90
C PRO A 322 -10.63 23.97 -17.33
N SER A 323 -9.67 23.06 -17.48
CA SER A 323 -9.00 22.77 -18.76
C SER A 323 -9.37 21.42 -19.39
N GLN A 324 -10.21 20.58 -18.75
CA GLN A 324 -10.45 19.20 -19.18
C GLN A 324 -11.86 18.69 -18.92
N VAL A 325 -12.39 17.91 -19.87
CA VAL A 325 -13.67 17.21 -19.75
C VAL A 325 -13.47 15.76 -19.33
N PHE A 326 -13.58 15.49 -18.03
CA PHE A 326 -13.47 14.13 -17.46
C PHE A 326 -14.63 13.18 -17.87
N ALA A 327 -15.65 13.68 -18.57
CA ALA A 327 -16.72 12.85 -19.14
C ALA A 327 -16.42 12.37 -20.57
N LYS A 328 -15.37 12.93 -21.20
CA LYS A 328 -14.94 12.60 -22.55
C LYS A 328 -13.41 12.60 -22.57
N ASP A 329 -12.82 11.51 -22.10
CA ASP A 329 -11.39 11.30 -22.22
C ASP A 329 -11.02 11.44 -23.72
N ASN A 330 -10.20 12.46 -24.04
CA ASN A 330 -9.68 12.81 -25.38
C ASN A 330 -10.35 13.95 -26.17
N GLU A 331 -11.35 14.67 -25.65
CA GLU A 331 -11.84 15.90 -26.28
C GLU A 331 -11.26 17.17 -25.61
N PRO A 332 -10.72 18.15 -26.36
CA PRO A 332 -10.35 19.44 -25.83
C PRO A 332 -11.58 20.10 -25.19
N ASN A 333 -11.40 20.68 -23.99
CA ASN A 333 -12.49 21.36 -23.33
C ASN A 333 -12.88 22.62 -24.12
N THR A 334 -14.08 22.62 -24.69
CA THR A 334 -14.66 23.79 -25.39
C THR A 334 -15.39 24.74 -24.44
N GLU A 335 -15.62 24.33 -23.18
CA GLU A 335 -16.37 25.09 -22.18
C GLU A 335 -15.42 25.63 -21.10
N GLU A 336 -15.41 26.95 -20.89
CA GLU A 336 -14.61 27.52 -19.80
C GLU A 336 -15.19 27.12 -18.43
N LYS A 337 -14.35 26.53 -17.55
CA LYS A 337 -14.63 26.22 -16.14
C LYS A 337 -15.59 25.04 -15.91
N LEU A 338 -15.13 23.81 -16.12
CA LEU A 338 -15.86 22.59 -15.77
C LEU A 338 -15.71 22.24 -14.28
N SER A 339 -16.83 21.94 -13.63
CA SER A 339 -16.90 21.44 -12.26
C SER A 339 -17.79 20.21 -12.21
N THR A 340 -17.37 19.18 -11.51
CA THR A 340 -18.13 17.94 -11.37
C THR A 340 -18.38 17.60 -9.91
N LEU A 341 -19.55 17.03 -9.64
CA LEU A 341 -19.91 16.46 -8.37
C LEU A 341 -20.12 14.95 -8.57
N ASP A 342 -19.20 14.17 -8.03
CA ASP A 342 -19.26 12.72 -8.06
C ASP A 342 -19.79 12.20 -6.72
N TYR A 343 -20.67 11.22 -6.77
CA TYR A 343 -21.07 10.46 -5.60
C TYR A 343 -21.22 8.98 -5.95
N GLY A 344 -20.94 8.12 -5.00
CA GLY A 344 -21.00 6.69 -5.26
C GLY A 344 -20.83 5.84 -4.03
N VAL A 345 -20.98 4.54 -4.25
CA VAL A 345 -20.91 3.51 -3.22
C VAL A 345 -20.02 2.39 -3.68
N ARG A 346 -19.33 1.78 -2.73
CA ARG A 346 -18.54 0.58 -2.96
C ARG A 346 -18.80 -0.41 -1.84
N TYR A 347 -19.16 -1.62 -2.21
CA TYR A 347 -19.19 -2.76 -1.30
C TYR A 347 -17.93 -3.60 -1.52
N ILE A 348 -17.30 -4.02 -0.43
CA ILE A 348 -16.12 -4.87 -0.42
C ILE A 348 -16.43 -6.06 0.48
N TYR A 349 -16.15 -7.26 0.00
CA TYR A 349 -16.11 -8.47 0.78
C TYR A 349 -14.69 -9.02 0.73
N ALA A 350 -13.98 -8.95 1.86
CA ALA A 350 -12.62 -9.44 2.01
C ALA A 350 -12.48 -10.05 3.41
N ASN A 351 -12.80 -11.34 3.52
CA ASN A 351 -12.61 -12.09 4.75
C ASN A 351 -11.19 -12.67 4.78
N GLU A 352 -10.43 -12.41 5.84
CA GLU A 352 -9.05 -12.89 5.98
C GLU A 352 -8.93 -14.42 6.03
N ALA A 353 -9.98 -15.12 6.48
CA ALA A 353 -10.03 -16.57 6.44
C ALA A 353 -10.38 -17.12 5.05
N SER A 354 -10.78 -16.26 4.11
CA SER A 354 -11.21 -16.63 2.77
C SER A 354 -10.08 -16.41 1.75
N LYS A 355 -9.96 -17.34 0.81
CA LYS A 355 -9.13 -17.15 -0.40
C LYS A 355 -9.78 -16.21 -1.41
N PHE A 356 -11.06 -15.92 -1.24
CA PHE A 356 -11.86 -15.10 -2.15
C PHE A 356 -12.13 -13.72 -1.55
N SER A 357 -11.94 -12.68 -2.37
CA SER A 357 -12.46 -11.34 -2.11
C SER A 357 -13.21 -10.82 -3.33
N ALA A 358 -14.19 -9.95 -3.10
CA ALA A 358 -14.93 -9.30 -4.16
C ALA A 358 -15.23 -7.85 -3.80
N SER A 359 -15.41 -7.00 -4.81
CA SER A 359 -15.95 -5.66 -4.61
C SER A 359 -16.82 -5.24 -5.77
N MET A 360 -17.82 -4.41 -5.47
CA MET A 360 -18.70 -3.79 -6.44
C MET A 360 -18.74 -2.29 -6.15
N GLU A 361 -18.55 -1.49 -7.18
CA GLU A 361 -18.44 -0.04 -7.14
C GLU A 361 -19.42 0.56 -8.13
N ALA A 362 -20.19 1.55 -7.70
CA ALA A 362 -21.06 2.36 -8.53
C ALA A 362 -20.79 3.84 -8.26
N LEU A 363 -20.55 4.63 -9.32
CA LEU A 363 -20.32 6.06 -9.25
C LEU A 363 -21.21 6.78 -10.24
N TYR A 364 -21.77 7.90 -9.81
CA TYR A 364 -22.46 8.85 -10.65
C TYR A 364 -21.70 10.17 -10.64
N ARG A 365 -21.56 10.79 -11.82
CA ARG A 365 -20.90 12.07 -12.01
C ARG A 365 -21.91 13.06 -12.58
N SER A 366 -22.22 14.09 -11.78
CA SER A 366 -22.96 15.26 -12.23
C SER A 366 -21.99 16.33 -12.72
N VAL A 367 -22.31 16.95 -13.85
CA VAL A 367 -21.62 18.17 -14.30
C VAL A 367 -22.38 19.36 -13.73
N VAL A 368 -21.70 20.19 -12.94
CA VAL A 368 -22.28 21.32 -12.20
C VAL A 368 -22.14 22.63 -12.97
N SER A 369 -21.12 22.75 -13.83
CA SER A 369 -20.93 23.88 -14.73
C SER A 369 -20.72 23.41 -16.17
N GLY A 370 -21.36 24.06 -17.14
CA GLY A 370 -21.37 23.65 -18.56
C GLY A 370 -22.63 22.86 -18.92
N SER A 371 -23.59 23.52 -19.58
CA SER A 371 -24.93 22.98 -19.89
C SER A 371 -24.96 21.95 -21.02
N SER A 372 -23.84 21.75 -21.73
CA SER A 372 -23.73 20.90 -22.92
C SER A 372 -23.27 19.46 -22.61
N ILE A 373 -22.73 19.19 -21.41
CA ILE A 373 -22.18 17.88 -21.04
C ILE A 373 -23.19 17.08 -20.21
N LYS A 374 -23.53 15.88 -20.68
CA LYS A 374 -24.46 14.99 -19.99
C LYS A 374 -23.80 14.33 -18.78
N PRO A 375 -24.54 14.11 -17.68
CA PRO A 375 -24.08 13.28 -16.56
C PRO A 375 -23.70 11.87 -17.02
N SER A 376 -22.77 11.24 -16.32
CA SER A 376 -22.29 9.89 -16.63
C SER A 376 -22.17 9.03 -15.38
N TRP A 377 -22.02 7.72 -15.57
CA TRP A 377 -21.89 6.76 -14.48
C TRP A 377 -20.89 5.66 -14.81
N ARG A 378 -20.33 5.09 -13.75
CA ARG A 378 -19.35 4.00 -13.78
C ARG A 378 -19.83 2.89 -12.85
N LEU A 379 -19.67 1.65 -13.30
CA LEU A 379 -19.95 0.46 -12.49
C LEU A 379 -18.83 -0.55 -12.68
N ILE A 380 -18.20 -0.98 -11.59
CA ILE A 380 -17.11 -1.94 -11.62
C ILE A 380 -17.35 -3.04 -10.61
N PHE A 381 -17.14 -4.26 -11.06
CA PHE A 381 -17.04 -5.46 -10.25
C PHE A 381 -15.60 -5.98 -10.31
N ASN A 382 -15.04 -6.35 -9.15
CA ASN A 382 -13.76 -7.03 -9.04
C ASN A 382 -13.92 -8.27 -8.19
N ALA A 383 -13.28 -9.36 -8.57
CA ALA A 383 -13.17 -10.58 -7.79
C ALA A 383 -11.72 -11.07 -7.80
N ASP A 384 -11.18 -11.37 -6.63
CA ASP A 384 -9.86 -11.97 -6.47
C ASP A 384 -9.98 -13.35 -5.85
N TYR A 385 -9.15 -14.27 -6.33
CA TYR A 385 -8.99 -15.59 -5.73
C TYR A 385 -7.52 -15.92 -5.52
N ALA A 386 -7.13 -16.10 -4.26
CA ALA A 386 -5.80 -16.54 -3.87
C ALA A 386 -5.64 -18.04 -4.15
N ILE A 387 -4.85 -18.38 -5.17
CA ILE A 387 -4.60 -19.77 -5.55
C ILE A 387 -3.59 -20.38 -4.55
N TRP A 388 -2.49 -19.67 -4.30
CA TRP A 388 -1.43 -20.04 -3.35
C TRP A 388 -0.93 -18.82 -2.58
N LYS A 389 -0.03 -19.04 -1.61
CA LYS A 389 0.70 -17.95 -0.95
C LYS A 389 1.40 -17.11 -2.03
N ASN A 390 1.13 -15.81 -2.03
CA ASN A 390 1.67 -14.83 -2.98
C ASN A 390 1.22 -15.02 -4.45
N GLN A 391 0.14 -15.77 -4.71
CA GLN A 391 -0.41 -15.93 -6.06
C GLN A 391 -1.92 -15.70 -6.06
N LYS A 392 -2.38 -14.73 -6.87
CA LYS A 392 -3.80 -14.39 -6.99
C LYS A 392 -4.24 -14.27 -8.43
N LEU A 393 -5.46 -14.71 -8.69
CA LEU A 393 -6.19 -14.46 -9.92
C LEU A 393 -7.16 -13.32 -9.68
N THR A 394 -7.10 -12.28 -10.49
CA THR A 394 -7.97 -11.10 -10.41
C THR A 394 -8.84 -11.05 -11.66
N PHE A 395 -10.14 -10.93 -11.46
CA PHE A 395 -11.14 -10.71 -12.48
C PHE A 395 -11.78 -9.34 -12.26
N SER A 396 -11.83 -8.52 -13.30
CA SER A 396 -12.47 -7.20 -13.29
C SER A 396 -13.47 -7.11 -14.43
N PHE A 397 -14.67 -6.61 -14.13
CA PHE A 397 -15.79 -6.46 -15.07
C PHE A 397 -16.47 -5.12 -14.83
N GLY A 398 -16.61 -4.26 -15.83
CA GLY A 398 -17.32 -3.00 -15.61
C GLY A 398 -17.43 -2.05 -16.78
N ARG A 399 -18.11 -0.93 -16.56
CA ARG A 399 -18.30 0.20 -17.47
C ARG A 399 -17.65 1.46 -16.88
N ASN A 400 -16.98 2.26 -17.70
CA ASN A 400 -16.40 3.55 -17.33
C ASN A 400 -17.28 4.76 -17.73
N PHE A 401 -16.88 5.97 -17.34
CA PHE A 401 -17.65 7.21 -17.51
C PHE A 401 -17.76 7.71 -18.96
N ASP A 402 -16.77 7.41 -19.80
CA ASP A 402 -16.61 7.86 -21.19
C ASP A 402 -17.62 7.22 -22.15
N GLY A 403 -18.05 5.98 -21.87
CA GLY A 403 -19.02 5.26 -22.70
C GLY A 403 -18.56 5.02 -24.15
N VAL A 404 -17.28 5.25 -24.48
CA VAL A 404 -16.73 5.10 -25.82
C VAL A 404 -16.52 3.63 -26.14
N VAL A 405 -17.10 3.23 -27.27
CA VAL A 405 -17.12 1.89 -27.84
C VAL A 405 -15.84 1.68 -28.66
N SER A 406 -14.87 0.91 -28.14
CA SER A 406 -13.89 0.24 -29.01
C SER A 406 -14.38 -1.19 -29.31
N LYS A 407 -14.05 -1.73 -30.49
CA LYS A 407 -14.56 -3.01 -31.03
C LYS A 407 -14.23 -4.18 -30.07
N GLY A 408 -15.11 -4.41 -29.11
CA GLY A 408 -14.98 -5.36 -27.99
C GLY A 408 -16.08 -5.20 -26.93
N GLY A 409 -16.75 -4.04 -26.84
CA GLY A 409 -17.94 -3.80 -26.01
C GLY A 409 -17.75 -2.72 -24.93
N ASN A 410 -18.83 -2.35 -24.23
CA ASN A 410 -18.86 -1.35 -23.12
C ASN A 410 -18.27 -1.88 -21.80
N LEU A 411 -17.40 -2.88 -21.91
CA LEU A 411 -17.10 -3.81 -20.84
C LEU A 411 -15.59 -3.99 -20.68
N VAL A 412 -15.07 -3.49 -19.58
CA VAL A 412 -13.72 -3.81 -19.10
C VAL A 412 -13.78 -5.21 -18.51
N ALA A 413 -13.53 -6.23 -19.32
CA ALA A 413 -13.30 -7.59 -18.85
C ALA A 413 -11.79 -7.87 -18.84
N ALA A 414 -11.19 -7.88 -17.65
CA ALA A 414 -9.78 -8.20 -17.47
C ALA A 414 -9.63 -9.43 -16.58
N LEU A 415 -8.78 -10.36 -17.01
CA LEU A 415 -8.31 -11.47 -16.19
C LEU A 415 -6.80 -11.31 -16.04
N SER A 416 -6.33 -11.16 -14.81
CA SER A 416 -4.93 -10.94 -14.50
C SER A 416 -4.44 -11.95 -13.47
N PHE A 417 -3.25 -12.50 -13.70
CA PHE A 417 -2.57 -13.36 -12.74
C PHE A 417 -1.41 -12.58 -12.13
N LEU A 418 -1.44 -12.42 -10.80
CA LEU A 418 -0.37 -11.77 -10.06
C LEU A 418 0.40 -12.81 -9.24
N THR A 419 1.70 -12.91 -9.53
CA THR A 419 2.64 -13.73 -8.77
C THR A 419 3.66 -12.81 -8.10
N GLY A 420 3.78 -12.92 -6.78
CA GLY A 420 4.78 -12.20 -6.00
C GLY A 420 5.98 -13.10 -5.70
N PHE A 421 7.18 -12.68 -6.10
CA PHE A 421 8.43 -13.32 -5.68
C PHE A 421 8.77 -12.90 -4.24
N GLY A 422 8.09 -13.51 -3.28
CA GLY A 422 8.36 -13.33 -1.85
C GLY A 422 9.25 -14.44 -1.29
N ASN A 423 10.47 -14.10 -0.88
CA ASN A 423 11.27 -14.94 0.01
C ASN A 423 10.51 -15.13 1.34
N LYS A 424 10.48 -16.36 1.87
CA LYS A 424 10.05 -16.63 3.25
C LYS A 424 11.00 -15.85 4.18
N ARG A 425 10.57 -14.72 4.73
CA ARG A 425 11.21 -14.08 5.88
C ARG A 425 10.18 -13.90 6.98
#